data_AF-A0A258KG88-F1
#
_entry.id   AF-A0A258KG88-F1
#
_cell.length_a   1.000
_cell.length_b   1.000
_cell.length_c   1.000
_cell.angle_alpha   90.00
_cell.angle_beta   90.00
_cell.angle_gamma   90.00
#
_symmetry.space_group_name_H-M   'P 1'
#
loop_
_entity.id
_entity.type
_entity.pdbx_description
1 polymer ?
#
loop_
_entity_poly.entity_id
_entity_poly.type
_entity_poly.pdbx_seq_one_letter_code
_entity_poly.pdbx_strand_id
1 'polypeptide(L)'
;MFRVIRDETSANLDRWVLWSPVWFGLGAAGYLEAPVEPPLTLLVLLAGSGVALWWLSRASPRILIVLAALLAFMMAGGLAAKIRSDRVAAPVIDGERAPRRLEGFVVDVVSPGAGGPRLLIAPVAIGGLAPEATPKRVRVTIDAIDRVEPGDAVRFRAILGPPPPPAAPGSYDFARDAWFNAVGAVGFSLGDISLTELEPPPWRLRVTMAVNAFRWRLAERLVAHMGPESGG
;
A
#
# COMPACT_ATOMS: atom_id res chain seq x y z
N MET A 1 28.39 15.14 34.43
CA MET A 1 27.37 15.41 33.40
C MET A 1 27.96 15.52 31.99
N PHE A 2 28.84 16.49 31.69
CA PHE A 2 29.44 16.64 30.35
C PHE A 2 30.26 15.45 29.84
N ARG A 3 30.98 14.73 30.72
CA ARG A 3 31.77 13.55 30.34
C ARG A 3 30.87 12.38 29.91
N VAL A 4 29.81 12.10 30.66
CA VAL A 4 28.80 11.09 30.32
C VAL A 4 28.14 11.40 28.97
N ILE A 5 27.74 12.65 28.72
CA ILE A 5 27.15 13.04 27.44
C ILE A 5 28.15 12.83 26.29
N ARG A 6 29.44 13.15 26.49
CA ARG A 6 30.48 12.97 25.48
C ARG A 6 30.71 11.49 25.15
N ASP A 7 30.76 10.65 26.18
CA ASP A 7 30.99 9.20 26.05
C ASP A 7 29.78 8.51 25.40
N GLU A 8 28.56 8.92 25.75
CA GLU A 8 27.34 8.45 25.08
C GLU A 8 27.27 8.93 23.62
N THR A 9 27.69 10.16 23.34
CA THR A 9 27.70 10.71 21.98
C THR A 9 28.69 9.97 21.09
N SER A 10 29.89 9.67 21.57
CA SER A 10 30.87 8.87 20.80
C SER A 10 30.38 7.45 20.57
N ALA A 11 29.80 6.79 21.57
CA ALA A 11 29.22 5.47 21.43
C ALA A 11 28.07 5.41 20.41
N ASN A 12 27.22 6.45 20.36
CA ASN A 12 26.13 6.54 19.39
C ASN A 12 26.61 6.89 17.96
N LEU A 13 27.72 7.63 17.83
CA LEU A 13 28.32 7.94 16.52
C LEU A 13 28.81 6.69 15.78
N ASP A 14 29.17 5.62 16.48
CA ASP A 14 29.51 4.34 15.86
C ASP A 14 28.26 3.55 15.42
N ARG A 15 27.09 3.87 15.98
CA ARG A 15 25.80 3.18 15.74
C ARG A 15 24.84 3.97 14.85
N TRP A 16 25.31 5.03 14.19
CA TRP A 16 24.48 5.91 13.37
C TRP A 16 23.65 5.19 12.29
N VAL A 17 24.15 4.04 11.79
CA VAL A 17 23.45 3.22 10.80
C VAL A 17 22.09 2.75 11.32
N LEU A 18 21.96 2.49 12.63
CA LEU A 18 20.69 2.09 13.26
C LEU A 18 19.65 3.22 13.23
N TRP A 19 20.09 4.48 13.12
CA TRP A 19 19.23 5.65 12.98
C TRP A 19 18.88 5.96 11.53
N SER A 20 19.55 5.35 10.55
CA SER A 20 19.28 5.62 9.13
C SER A 20 17.83 5.30 8.70
N PRO A 21 17.18 4.20 9.15
CA PRO A 21 15.78 3.94 8.81
C PRO A 21 14.82 4.94 9.46
N VAL A 22 15.16 5.45 10.66
CA VAL A 22 14.36 6.47 11.35
C VAL A 22 14.37 7.76 10.55
N TRP A 23 15.55 8.24 10.14
CA TRP A 23 15.67 9.45 9.34
C TRP A 23 15.03 9.30 7.95
N PHE A 24 15.19 8.14 7.31
CA PHE A 24 14.47 7.81 6.08
C PHE A 24 12.96 7.86 6.27
N GLY A 25 12.44 7.25 7.35
CA GLY A 25 11.03 7.30 7.73
C GLY A 25 10.53 8.71 7.99
N LEU A 26 11.31 9.56 8.66
CA LEU A 26 11.00 10.98 8.87
C LEU A 26 10.88 11.75 7.56
N GLY A 27 11.74 11.46 6.59
CA GLY A 27 11.66 12.03 5.25
C GLY A 27 10.37 11.64 4.52
N ALA A 28 10.01 10.37 4.58
CA ALA A 28 8.77 9.87 4.00
C ALA A 28 7.54 10.48 4.70
N ALA A 29 7.54 10.57 6.03
CA ALA A 29 6.49 11.22 6.80
C ALA A 29 6.35 12.70 6.43
N GLY A 30 7.46 13.43 6.31
CA GLY A 30 7.46 14.82 5.88
C GLY A 30 6.88 15.04 4.48
N TYR A 31 7.07 14.09 3.55
CA TYR A 31 6.39 14.12 2.25
C TYR A 31 4.87 13.91 2.39
N LEU A 32 4.44 12.95 3.20
CA LEU A 32 3.01 12.63 3.38
C LEU A 32 2.23 13.71 4.13
N GLU A 33 2.89 14.46 5.00
CA GLU A 33 2.31 15.59 5.75
C GLU A 33 2.42 16.92 4.98
N ALA A 34 3.03 16.92 3.79
CA ALA A 34 3.14 18.13 2.99
C ALA A 34 1.73 18.61 2.56
N PRO A 35 1.38 19.90 2.75
CA PRO A 35 0.05 20.40 2.42
C PRO A 35 -0.23 20.45 0.91
N VAL A 36 0.84 20.44 0.11
CA VAL A 36 0.78 20.45 -1.36
C VAL A 36 1.77 19.41 -1.87
N GLU A 37 1.38 18.68 -2.91
CA GLU A 37 2.20 17.67 -3.56
C GLU A 37 3.55 18.25 -4.02
N PRO A 38 4.68 17.87 -3.40
CA PRO A 38 5.98 18.38 -3.81
C PRO A 38 6.35 17.87 -5.21
N PRO A 39 6.87 18.72 -6.11
CA PRO A 39 7.25 18.27 -7.44
C PRO A 39 8.43 17.30 -7.37
N LEU A 40 8.41 16.29 -8.24
CA LEU A 40 9.46 15.25 -8.28
C LEU A 40 10.85 15.85 -8.45
N THR A 41 10.98 16.89 -9.27
CA THR A 41 12.26 17.60 -9.52
C THR A 41 12.84 18.19 -8.24
N LEU A 42 12.02 18.82 -7.39
CA LEU A 42 12.47 19.36 -6.11
C LEU A 42 13.01 18.25 -5.21
N LEU A 43 12.29 17.13 -5.09
CA LEU A 43 12.71 16.01 -4.24
C LEU A 43 13.97 15.31 -4.76
N VAL A 44 14.13 15.21 -6.09
CA VAL A 44 15.37 14.71 -6.72
C VAL A 44 16.55 15.64 -6.43
N LEU A 45 16.36 16.96 -6.54
CA LEU A 45 17.40 17.95 -6.23
C LEU A 45 17.77 17.94 -4.74
N LEU A 46 16.79 17.81 -3.84
CA LEU A 46 17.04 17.67 -2.40
C LEU A 46 17.79 16.37 -2.08
N ALA A 47 17.37 15.22 -2.64
CA ALA A 47 18.10 13.97 -2.45
C ALA A 47 19.55 14.07 -2.99
N GLY A 48 19.73 14.68 -4.18
CA GLY A 48 21.04 14.92 -4.77
C GLY A 48 21.92 15.85 -3.93
N SER A 49 21.35 16.92 -3.37
CA SER A 49 22.09 17.85 -2.50
C SER A 49 22.47 17.20 -1.16
N GLY A 50 21.64 16.32 -0.62
CA GLY A 50 21.99 15.50 0.55
C GLY A 50 23.20 14.60 0.30
N VAL A 51 23.23 13.91 -0.84
CA VAL A 51 24.38 13.09 -1.26
C VAL A 51 25.63 13.95 -1.47
N ALA A 52 25.50 15.10 -2.13
CA ALA A 52 26.60 16.03 -2.34
C ALA A 52 27.15 16.57 -1.01
N LEU A 53 26.29 16.97 -0.08
CA LEU A 53 26.68 17.45 1.25
C LEU A 53 27.41 16.36 2.03
N TRP A 54 26.92 15.13 1.99
CA TRP A 54 27.60 13.99 2.61
C TRP A 54 28.98 13.77 1.98
N TRP A 55 29.10 13.82 0.66
CA TRP A 55 30.38 13.70 -0.05
C TRP A 55 31.38 14.80 0.31
N LEU A 56 30.92 16.06 0.38
CA LEU A 56 31.77 17.20 0.77
C LEU A 56 32.16 17.14 2.25
N SER A 57 31.33 16.55 3.11
CA SER A 57 31.61 16.42 4.55
C SER A 57 32.74 15.43 4.89
N ARG A 58 33.27 14.68 3.92
CA ARG A 58 34.24 13.58 4.16
C ARG A 58 35.56 14.04 4.79
N ALA A 59 35.93 15.31 4.64
CA ALA A 59 37.10 15.92 5.30
C ALA A 59 36.78 16.56 6.67
N SER A 60 35.51 16.53 7.08
CA SER A 60 35.02 17.18 8.31
C SER A 60 35.08 16.24 9.52
N PRO A 61 34.91 16.77 10.75
CA PRO A 61 34.73 15.96 11.95
C PRO A 61 33.64 14.90 11.79
N ARG A 62 33.86 13.72 12.40
CA ARG A 62 32.97 12.54 12.27
C ARG A 62 31.49 12.83 12.55
N ILE A 63 31.19 13.70 13.51
CA ILE A 63 29.82 14.14 13.82
C ILE A 63 29.14 14.79 12.61
N LEU A 64 29.84 15.61 11.83
CA LEU A 64 29.29 16.26 10.64
C LEU A 64 29.05 15.26 9.51
N ILE A 65 29.93 14.27 9.35
CA ILE A 65 29.74 13.18 8.39
C ILE A 65 28.46 12.40 8.71
N VAL A 66 28.26 12.06 9.99
CA VAL A 66 27.07 11.34 10.45
C VAL A 66 25.81 12.16 10.25
N LEU A 67 25.80 13.44 10.65
CA LEU A 67 24.65 14.31 10.45
C LEU A 67 24.32 14.51 8.97
N ALA A 68 25.32 14.68 8.11
CA ALA A 68 25.13 14.78 6.67
C ALA A 68 24.58 13.48 6.07
N ALA A 69 25.04 12.32 6.55
CA ALA A 69 24.52 11.02 6.13
C ALA A 69 23.04 10.86 6.53
N LEU A 70 22.69 11.15 7.79
CA LEU A 70 21.33 11.06 8.30
C LEU A 70 20.37 12.01 7.55
N LEU A 71 20.83 13.24 7.26
CA LEU A 71 20.07 14.19 6.45
C LEU A 71 19.86 13.67 5.02
N ALA A 72 20.88 13.05 4.41
CA ALA A 72 20.76 12.43 3.10
C ALA A 72 19.73 11.28 3.10
N PHE A 73 19.71 10.45 4.15
CA PHE A 73 18.68 9.41 4.32
C PHE A 73 17.28 10.00 4.42
N MET A 74 17.09 11.10 5.14
CA MET A 74 15.81 11.80 5.21
C MET A 74 15.37 12.34 3.85
N MET A 75 16.25 13.00 3.11
CA MET A 75 15.93 13.48 1.76
C MET A 75 15.60 12.32 0.80
N ALA A 76 16.34 11.21 0.89
CA ALA A 76 16.06 10.00 0.14
C ALA A 76 14.70 9.37 0.50
N GLY A 77 14.32 9.41 1.78
CA GLY A 77 13.01 8.96 2.27
C GLY A 77 11.85 9.75 1.65
N GLY A 78 11.96 11.07 1.61
CA GLY A 78 10.96 11.94 0.95
C GLY A 78 10.83 11.65 -0.55
N LEU A 79 11.96 11.49 -1.25
CA LEU A 79 11.96 11.10 -2.66
C LEU A 79 11.35 9.71 -2.88
N ALA A 80 11.68 8.73 -2.03
CA ALA A 80 11.13 7.39 -2.12
C ALA A 80 9.61 7.37 -1.91
N ALA A 81 9.10 8.19 -0.99
CA ALA A 81 7.68 8.34 -0.74
C ALA A 81 6.95 8.93 -1.96
N LYS A 82 7.49 9.97 -2.60
CA LYS A 82 6.99 10.51 -3.88
C LYS A 82 6.95 9.45 -4.98
N ILE A 83 8.08 8.77 -5.20
CA ILE A 83 8.18 7.72 -6.22
C ILE A 83 7.15 6.61 -5.95
N ARG A 84 6.94 6.24 -4.68
CA ARG A 84 5.94 5.24 -4.30
C ARG A 84 4.53 5.75 -4.59
N SER A 85 4.19 6.97 -4.20
CA SER A 85 2.89 7.62 -4.42
C SER A 85 2.54 7.64 -5.91
N ASP A 86 3.47 8.06 -6.77
CA ASP A 86 3.26 8.11 -8.22
C ASP A 86 3.08 6.71 -8.84
N ARG A 87 3.83 5.71 -8.35
CA ARG A 87 3.74 4.34 -8.87
C ARG A 87 2.43 3.64 -8.55
N VAL A 88 1.82 3.95 -7.40
CA VAL A 88 0.55 3.33 -6.97
C VAL A 88 -0.67 4.08 -7.50
N ALA A 89 -0.48 5.30 -8.02
CA ALA A 89 -1.56 6.09 -8.61
C ALA A 89 -2.40 5.24 -9.58
N ALA A 90 -3.69 5.24 -9.31
CA ALA A 90 -4.70 4.47 -10.01
C ALA A 90 -6.03 5.24 -10.00
N PRO A 91 -6.90 5.03 -11.00
CA PRO A 91 -8.23 5.62 -10.99
C PRO A 91 -9.00 5.22 -9.72
N VAL A 92 -9.71 6.20 -9.15
CA VAL A 92 -10.62 6.03 -8.01
C VAL A 92 -12.02 6.37 -8.50
N ILE A 93 -13.02 5.54 -8.18
CA ILE A 93 -14.42 5.82 -8.55
C ILE A 93 -14.86 7.12 -7.88
N ASP A 94 -15.50 7.98 -8.66
CA ASP A 94 -16.11 9.21 -8.20
C ASP A 94 -17.61 9.04 -7.90
N GLY A 95 -18.15 9.98 -7.12
CA GLY A 95 -19.57 10.06 -6.81
C GLY A 95 -20.06 9.13 -5.70
N GLU A 96 -21.38 9.01 -5.62
CA GLU A 96 -22.07 8.23 -4.59
C GLU A 96 -21.99 6.73 -4.85
N ARG A 97 -22.17 5.96 -3.77
CA ARG A 97 -22.23 4.50 -3.85
C ARG A 97 -23.40 4.07 -4.73
N ALA A 98 -23.10 3.37 -5.80
CA ALA A 98 -24.10 2.95 -6.78
C ALA A 98 -23.98 1.46 -7.12
N PRO A 99 -25.11 0.77 -7.41
CA PRO A 99 -25.09 -0.60 -7.90
C PRO A 99 -24.47 -0.63 -9.31
N ARG A 100 -23.34 -1.32 -9.46
CA ARG A 100 -22.65 -1.53 -10.73
C ARG A 100 -22.45 -3.02 -10.98
N ARG A 101 -22.41 -3.42 -12.25
CA ARG A 101 -21.92 -4.75 -12.65
C ARG A 101 -20.40 -4.73 -12.64
N LEU A 102 -19.78 -5.72 -12.01
CA LEU A 102 -18.33 -5.87 -11.89
C LEU A 102 -17.92 -7.19 -12.54
N GLU A 103 -16.89 -7.13 -13.38
CA GLU A 103 -16.24 -8.30 -13.99
C GLU A 103 -14.74 -8.17 -13.77
N GLY A 104 -14.09 -9.24 -13.31
CA GLY A 104 -12.66 -9.19 -13.03
C GLY A 104 -12.10 -10.46 -12.43
N PHE A 105 -10.82 -10.40 -12.07
CA PHE A 105 -10.11 -11.51 -11.47
C PHE A 105 -9.98 -11.34 -9.97
N VAL A 106 -10.22 -12.41 -9.21
CA VAL A 106 -9.97 -12.44 -7.79
C VAL A 106 -8.46 -12.50 -7.55
N VAL A 107 -7.92 -11.42 -7.01
CA VAL A 107 -6.49 -11.28 -6.70
C VAL A 107 -6.15 -11.93 -5.38
N ASP A 108 -7.02 -11.75 -4.39
CA ASP A 108 -6.81 -12.24 -3.04
C ASP A 108 -8.14 -12.36 -2.31
N VAL A 109 -8.19 -13.27 -1.34
CA VAL A 109 -9.30 -13.41 -0.40
C VAL A 109 -8.77 -12.97 0.96
N VAL A 110 -9.18 -11.79 1.39
CA VAL A 110 -8.73 -11.21 2.65
C VAL A 110 -9.57 -11.80 3.77
N SER A 111 -8.91 -12.30 4.81
CA SER A 111 -9.54 -12.93 5.98
C SER A 111 -10.75 -12.15 6.48
N PRO A 112 -11.79 -12.85 6.97
CA PRO A 112 -13.01 -12.23 7.43
C PRO A 112 -12.70 -11.26 8.58
N GLY A 113 -12.91 -9.96 8.34
CA GLY A 113 -13.09 -9.02 9.44
C GLY A 113 -14.49 -9.18 10.03
N ALA A 114 -14.83 -8.37 11.04
CA ALA A 114 -16.15 -8.41 11.69
C ALA A 114 -17.36 -8.26 10.74
N GLY A 115 -17.16 -7.81 9.50
CA GLY A 115 -18.21 -7.62 8.48
C GLY A 115 -18.26 -8.70 7.40
N GLY A 116 -17.58 -9.83 7.60
CA GLY A 116 -17.56 -10.92 6.63
C GLY A 116 -16.30 -10.92 5.73
N PRO A 117 -16.18 -11.95 4.88
CA PRO A 117 -15.05 -12.12 3.99
C PRO A 117 -14.97 -11.02 2.92
N ARG A 118 -13.75 -10.71 2.47
CA ARG A 118 -13.51 -9.63 1.51
C ARG A 118 -12.68 -10.12 0.35
N LEU A 119 -13.16 -9.87 -0.87
CA LEU A 119 -12.41 -10.14 -2.08
C LEU A 119 -11.65 -8.89 -2.51
N LEU A 120 -10.38 -9.06 -2.86
CA LEU A 120 -9.63 -8.10 -3.63
C LEU A 120 -9.71 -8.51 -5.09
N ILE A 121 -10.32 -7.68 -5.93
CA ILE A 121 -10.59 -7.97 -7.33
C ILE A 121 -9.80 -7.01 -8.21
N ALA A 122 -9.17 -7.51 -9.27
CA ALA A 122 -8.64 -6.72 -10.37
C ALA A 122 -9.73 -6.64 -11.45
N PRO A 123 -10.49 -5.54 -11.53
CA PRO A 123 -11.57 -5.42 -12.49
C PRO A 123 -11.03 -5.37 -13.91
N VAL A 124 -11.75 -6.04 -14.82
CA VAL A 124 -11.61 -5.88 -16.26
C VAL A 124 -12.64 -4.87 -16.77
N ALA A 125 -13.85 -4.89 -16.20
CA ALA A 125 -14.90 -3.95 -16.53
C ALA A 125 -15.80 -3.64 -15.32
N ILE A 126 -16.21 -2.37 -15.23
CA ILE A 126 -17.24 -1.92 -14.28
C ILE A 126 -18.31 -1.18 -15.07
N GLY A 127 -19.56 -1.60 -14.91
CA GLY A 127 -20.69 -1.01 -15.62
C GLY A 127 -20.78 0.49 -15.41
N GLY A 128 -20.87 1.25 -16.50
CA GLY A 128 -20.96 2.71 -16.47
C GLY A 128 -19.68 3.44 -16.07
N LEU A 129 -18.51 2.80 -16.18
CA LEU A 129 -17.21 3.46 -16.17
C LEU A 129 -16.49 3.20 -17.49
N ALA A 130 -15.72 4.19 -17.95
CA ALA A 130 -14.81 4.00 -19.07
C ALA A 130 -13.62 3.09 -18.64
N PRO A 131 -12.95 2.40 -19.59
CA PRO A 131 -11.77 1.59 -19.28
C PRO A 131 -10.68 2.38 -18.54
N GLU A 132 -10.48 3.65 -18.89
CA GLU A 132 -9.47 4.53 -18.28
C GLU A 132 -9.84 4.98 -16.86
N ALA A 133 -11.15 5.00 -16.55
CA ALA A 133 -11.68 5.33 -15.23
C ALA A 133 -11.83 4.09 -14.33
N THR A 134 -11.58 2.89 -14.87
CA THR A 134 -11.73 1.65 -14.12
C THR A 134 -10.55 1.49 -13.13
N PRO A 135 -10.82 1.34 -11.82
CA PRO A 135 -9.77 1.16 -10.83
C PRO A 135 -8.87 -0.04 -11.11
N LYS A 136 -7.59 0.00 -10.70
CA LYS A 136 -6.72 -1.18 -10.80
C LYS A 136 -7.16 -2.32 -9.87
N ARG A 137 -7.75 -1.98 -8.72
CA ARG A 137 -8.25 -2.92 -7.73
C ARG A 137 -9.52 -2.41 -7.06
N VAL A 138 -10.41 -3.34 -6.74
CA VAL A 138 -11.66 -3.12 -6.01
C VAL A 138 -11.71 -4.07 -4.82
N ARG A 139 -12.09 -3.59 -3.65
CA ARG A 139 -12.29 -4.43 -2.46
C ARG A 139 -13.78 -4.58 -2.18
N VAL A 140 -14.28 -5.80 -2.25
CA VAL A 140 -15.71 -6.08 -2.09
C VAL A 140 -15.92 -7.04 -0.92
N THR A 141 -16.76 -6.63 0.04
CA THR A 141 -17.25 -7.52 1.09
C THR A 141 -18.35 -8.42 0.54
N ILE A 142 -18.33 -9.70 0.89
CA ILE A 142 -19.30 -10.70 0.43
C ILE A 142 -19.91 -11.41 1.63
N ASP A 143 -21.14 -11.91 1.49
CA ASP A 143 -21.86 -12.55 2.59
C ASP A 143 -21.31 -13.97 2.89
N ALA A 144 -20.92 -14.72 1.86
CA ALA A 144 -20.29 -16.03 2.00
C ALA A 144 -19.20 -16.24 0.94
N ILE A 145 -18.06 -16.82 1.34
CA ILE A 145 -17.08 -17.39 0.39
C ILE A 145 -17.55 -18.80 0.07
N ASP A 146 -18.54 -18.92 -0.80
CA ASP A 146 -18.83 -20.20 -1.43
C ASP A 146 -18.28 -20.14 -2.86
N ARG A 147 -17.26 -20.97 -3.13
CA ARG A 147 -16.75 -21.27 -4.50
C ARG A 147 -15.94 -20.16 -5.19
N VAL A 148 -15.20 -19.34 -4.44
CA VAL A 148 -14.34 -18.30 -5.03
C VAL A 148 -12.94 -18.34 -4.43
N GLU A 149 -11.94 -18.52 -5.28
CA GLU A 149 -10.52 -18.57 -4.91
C GLU A 149 -9.69 -17.50 -5.64
N PRO A 150 -8.50 -17.14 -5.12
CA PRO A 150 -7.58 -16.30 -5.88
C PRO A 150 -7.21 -16.95 -7.22
N GLY A 151 -7.41 -16.21 -8.32
CA GLY A 151 -7.22 -16.66 -9.69
C GLY A 151 -8.52 -16.79 -10.48
N ASP A 152 -9.67 -16.88 -9.82
CA ASP A 152 -10.96 -17.02 -10.48
C ASP A 152 -11.37 -15.75 -11.22
N ALA A 153 -11.98 -15.92 -12.39
CA ALA A 153 -12.68 -14.86 -13.09
C ALA A 153 -14.14 -14.83 -12.64
N VAL A 154 -14.59 -13.68 -12.15
CA VAL A 154 -15.90 -13.50 -11.54
C VAL A 154 -16.70 -12.38 -12.21
N ARG A 155 -18.03 -12.52 -12.16
CA ARG A 155 -19.00 -11.55 -12.65
C ARG A 155 -20.17 -11.48 -11.68
N PHE A 156 -20.50 -10.28 -11.20
CA PHE A 156 -21.61 -10.07 -10.28
C PHE A 156 -22.02 -8.59 -10.20
N ARG A 157 -23.07 -8.28 -9.42
CA ARG A 157 -23.45 -6.90 -9.10
C ARG A 157 -22.93 -6.53 -7.73
N ALA A 158 -22.46 -5.30 -7.57
CA ALA A 158 -21.99 -4.78 -6.29
C ALA A 158 -22.38 -3.32 -6.14
N ILE A 159 -22.62 -2.87 -4.90
CA ILE A 159 -22.70 -1.45 -4.60
C ILE A 159 -21.28 -0.96 -4.36
N LEU A 160 -20.77 -0.14 -5.28
CA LEU A 160 -19.39 0.36 -5.28
C LEU A 160 -19.37 1.87 -5.05
N GLY A 161 -18.37 2.36 -4.34
CA GLY A 161 -18.04 3.78 -4.25
C GLY A 161 -16.57 3.99 -3.87
N PRO A 162 -16.15 5.26 -3.70
CA PRO A 162 -14.79 5.58 -3.30
C PRO A 162 -14.45 5.02 -1.92
N PRO A 163 -13.16 4.71 -1.65
CA PRO A 163 -12.67 4.48 -0.30
C PRO A 163 -13.07 5.63 0.65
N PRO A 164 -13.69 5.35 1.81
CA PRO A 164 -14.13 6.40 2.72
C PRO A 164 -12.95 7.16 3.35
N PRO A 165 -13.10 8.47 3.61
CA PRO A 165 -12.11 9.24 4.37
C PRO A 165 -12.02 8.80 5.84
N PRO A 166 -11.05 9.31 6.62
CA PRO A 166 -10.97 9.07 8.06
C PRO A 166 -12.29 9.41 8.77
N ALA A 167 -12.65 8.61 9.78
CA ALA A 167 -13.90 8.81 10.53
C ALA A 167 -13.89 10.07 11.41
N ALA A 168 -12.71 10.50 11.84
CA ALA A 168 -12.47 11.71 12.60
C ALA A 168 -11.05 12.27 12.33
N PRO A 169 -10.79 13.56 12.62
CA PRO A 169 -9.44 14.12 12.54
C PRO A 169 -8.43 13.30 13.38
N GLY A 170 -7.29 12.94 12.80
CA GLY A 170 -6.25 12.15 13.45
C GLY A 170 -6.57 10.65 13.64
N SER A 171 -7.76 10.20 13.21
CA SER A 171 -8.10 8.77 13.21
C SER A 171 -7.43 8.02 12.05
N TYR A 172 -7.56 6.70 12.04
CA TYR A 172 -7.08 5.86 10.96
C TYR A 172 -7.65 6.29 9.60
N ASP A 173 -6.76 6.51 8.64
CA ASP A 173 -7.09 6.92 7.27
C ASP A 173 -7.17 5.70 6.34
N PHE A 174 -8.38 5.17 6.17
CA PHE A 174 -8.61 4.04 5.28
C PHE A 174 -8.37 4.40 3.80
N ALA A 175 -8.73 5.61 3.38
CA ALA A 175 -8.53 6.05 1.99
C ALA A 175 -7.04 6.08 1.63
N ARG A 176 -6.17 6.52 2.55
CA ARG A 176 -4.71 6.49 2.37
C ARG A 176 -4.18 5.06 2.23
N ASP A 177 -4.60 4.14 3.09
CA ASP A 177 -4.19 2.73 2.96
C ASP A 177 -4.70 2.12 1.63
N ALA A 178 -5.94 2.42 1.25
CA ALA A 178 -6.50 2.01 -0.04
C ALA A 178 -5.68 2.55 -1.22
N TRP A 179 -5.28 3.84 -1.18
CA TRP A 179 -4.42 4.47 -2.19
C TRP A 179 -3.09 3.74 -2.35
N PHE A 180 -2.36 3.49 -1.24
CA PHE A 180 -1.06 2.80 -1.30
C PHE A 180 -1.16 1.33 -1.71
N ASN A 181 -2.35 0.74 -1.63
CA ASN A 181 -2.68 -0.57 -2.16
C ASN A 181 -3.26 -0.55 -3.58
N ALA A 182 -3.36 0.62 -4.21
CA ALA A 182 -3.98 0.87 -5.52
C ALA A 182 -5.45 0.39 -5.60
N VAL A 183 -6.17 0.47 -4.48
CA VAL A 183 -7.61 0.17 -4.39
C VAL A 183 -8.38 1.47 -4.63
N GLY A 184 -9.07 1.53 -5.78
CA GLY A 184 -9.83 2.71 -6.19
C GLY A 184 -11.34 2.59 -5.98
N ALA A 185 -11.83 1.45 -5.49
CA ALA A 185 -13.22 1.31 -5.10
C ALA A 185 -13.39 0.28 -3.99
N VAL A 186 -14.38 0.53 -3.14
CA VAL A 186 -14.82 -0.39 -2.10
C VAL A 186 -16.32 -0.56 -2.12
N GLY A 187 -16.80 -1.71 -1.63
CA GLY A 187 -18.22 -1.99 -1.68
C GLY A 187 -18.60 -3.34 -1.10
N PHE A 188 -19.81 -3.78 -1.43
CA PHE A 188 -20.34 -5.08 -1.06
C PHE A 188 -21.11 -5.70 -2.24
N SER A 189 -21.11 -7.04 -2.32
CA SER A 189 -21.82 -7.77 -3.36
C SER A 189 -23.34 -7.66 -3.20
N LEU A 190 -24.04 -7.73 -4.33
CA LEU A 190 -25.48 -7.88 -4.41
C LEU A 190 -25.80 -9.23 -5.06
N GLY A 191 -26.25 -10.17 -4.22
CA GLY A 191 -26.55 -11.54 -4.65
C GLY A 191 -25.30 -12.36 -4.96
N ASP A 192 -25.49 -13.45 -5.71
CA ASP A 192 -24.47 -14.47 -5.91
C ASP A 192 -23.36 -14.04 -6.87
N ILE A 193 -22.17 -14.59 -6.62
CA ILE A 193 -21.00 -14.43 -7.46
C ILE A 193 -20.96 -15.55 -8.48
N SER A 194 -21.00 -15.20 -9.76
CA SER A 194 -20.88 -16.19 -10.85
C SER A 194 -19.45 -16.24 -11.37
N LEU A 195 -18.93 -17.46 -11.55
CA LEU A 195 -17.70 -17.69 -12.31
C LEU A 195 -17.95 -17.40 -13.79
N THR A 196 -16.95 -16.84 -14.45
CA THR A 196 -17.05 -16.49 -15.87
C THR A 196 -15.71 -16.75 -16.57
N GLU A 197 -15.71 -16.72 -17.89
CA GLU A 197 -14.49 -16.80 -18.68
C GLU A 197 -14.12 -15.39 -19.16
N LEU A 198 -12.89 -14.98 -18.87
CA LEU A 198 -12.31 -13.70 -19.30
C LEU A 198 -11.04 -13.98 -20.10
N GLU A 199 -10.66 -13.00 -20.93
CA GLU A 199 -9.37 -13.06 -21.62
C GLU A 199 -8.21 -13.21 -20.63
N PRO A 200 -7.14 -13.95 -20.99
CA PRO A 200 -6.03 -14.19 -20.08
C PRO A 200 -5.44 -12.89 -19.52
N PRO A 201 -5.31 -12.76 -18.20
CA PRO A 201 -4.80 -11.54 -17.61
C PRO A 201 -3.30 -11.35 -17.93
N PRO A 202 -2.79 -10.12 -17.85
CA PRO A 202 -1.37 -9.84 -18.03
C PRO A 202 -0.50 -10.72 -17.11
N TRP A 203 0.68 -11.11 -17.58
CA TRP A 203 1.55 -12.05 -16.87
C TRP A 203 1.86 -11.65 -15.42
N ARG A 204 2.02 -10.34 -15.15
CA ARG A 204 2.27 -9.82 -13.79
C ARG A 204 1.10 -10.10 -12.85
N LEU A 205 -0.12 -9.94 -13.33
CA LEU A 205 -1.33 -10.24 -12.57
C LEU A 205 -1.46 -11.75 -12.35
N ARG A 206 -1.17 -12.57 -13.37
CA ARG A 206 -1.12 -14.03 -13.25
C ARG A 206 -0.15 -14.51 -12.17
N VAL A 207 1.07 -13.97 -12.14
CA VAL A 207 2.05 -14.32 -11.09
C VAL A 207 1.57 -13.89 -9.72
N THR A 208 1.00 -12.69 -9.60
CA THR A 208 0.46 -12.19 -8.32
C THR A 208 -0.65 -13.11 -7.79
N MET A 209 -1.61 -13.48 -8.65
CA MET A 209 -2.69 -14.40 -8.29
C MET A 209 -2.16 -15.79 -7.95
N ALA A 210 -1.18 -16.31 -8.68
CA ALA A 210 -0.59 -17.61 -8.38
C ALA A 210 0.09 -17.66 -7.00
N VAL A 211 0.81 -16.59 -6.63
CA VAL A 211 1.40 -16.45 -5.29
C VAL A 211 0.32 -16.35 -4.22
N ASN A 212 -0.73 -15.56 -4.44
CA ASN A 212 -1.83 -15.44 -3.49
C ASN A 212 -2.63 -16.74 -3.35
N ALA A 213 -2.90 -17.45 -4.44
CA ALA A 213 -3.53 -18.77 -4.42
C ALA A 213 -2.68 -19.81 -3.66
N PHE A 214 -1.35 -19.73 -3.77
CA PHE A 214 -0.46 -20.56 -2.96
C PHE A 214 -0.57 -20.21 -1.46
N ARG A 215 -0.52 -18.91 -1.11
CA ARG A 215 -0.65 -18.43 0.27
C ARG A 215 -1.99 -18.81 0.88
N TRP A 216 -3.08 -18.66 0.12
CA TRP A 216 -4.43 -19.02 0.51
C TRP A 216 -4.54 -20.51 0.84
N ARG A 217 -4.14 -21.39 -0.09
CA ARG A 217 -4.15 -22.84 0.12
C ARG A 217 -3.27 -23.29 1.29
N LEU A 218 -2.16 -22.59 1.53
CA LEU A 218 -1.31 -22.86 2.69
C LEU A 218 -2.03 -22.46 3.99
N ALA A 219 -2.67 -21.29 4.02
CA ALA A 219 -3.45 -20.84 5.17
C ALA A 219 -4.62 -21.77 5.47
N GLU A 220 -5.39 -22.19 4.47
CA GLU A 220 -6.48 -23.17 4.63
C GLU A 220 -5.98 -24.49 5.20
N ARG A 221 -4.84 -25.01 4.69
CA ARG A 221 -4.23 -26.23 5.23
C ARG A 221 -3.80 -26.08 6.68
N LEU A 222 -3.24 -24.93 7.04
CA LEU A 222 -2.84 -24.64 8.43
C LEU A 222 -4.05 -24.57 9.36
N VAL A 223 -5.11 -23.87 8.95
CA VAL A 223 -6.36 -23.78 9.73
C VAL A 223 -7.02 -25.16 9.86
N ALA A 224 -7.04 -25.95 8.79
CA ALA A 224 -7.56 -27.32 8.84
C ALA A 224 -6.77 -28.24 9.79
N HIS A 225 -5.47 -27.97 10.01
CA HIS A 225 -4.62 -28.74 10.91
C HIS A 225 -4.62 -28.24 12.36
N MET A 226 -4.71 -26.92 12.59
CA MET A 226 -4.61 -26.31 13.92
C MET A 226 -5.97 -26.01 14.57
N GLY A 227 -7.05 -26.03 13.79
CA GLY A 227 -8.38 -25.63 14.24
C GLY A 227 -8.59 -24.11 14.20
N PRO A 228 -9.86 -23.63 14.19
CA PRO A 228 -10.20 -22.22 14.00
C PRO A 228 -9.84 -21.29 15.17
N GLU A 229 -9.38 -21.80 16.32
CA GLU A 229 -9.17 -21.01 17.54
C GLU A 229 -7.75 -20.45 17.72
N SER A 230 -6.81 -20.74 16.81
CA SER A 230 -5.38 -20.41 17.02
C SER A 230 -4.83 -19.25 16.18
N GLY A 231 -5.68 -18.40 15.59
CA GLY A 231 -5.23 -17.28 14.74
C GLY A 231 -6.06 -16.03 14.98
N GLY A 232 -5.48 -15.06 15.70
CA GLY A 232 -6.00 -13.69 15.81
C GLY A 232 -5.68 -12.83 14.58
#